data_AF-A0A9P6ES02-F1
#
_entry.id   AF-A0A9P6ES02-F1
#
_cell.length_a   1.000
_cell.length_b   1.000
_cell.length_c   1.000
_cell.angle_alpha   90.00
_cell.angle_beta   90.00
_cell.angle_gamma   90.00
#
_symmetry.space_group_name_H-M   'P 1'
#
loop_
_entity.id
_entity.type
_entity.pdbx_description
1 polymer ?
#
loop_
_entity_poly.entity_id
_entity_poly.type
_entity_poly.pdbx_seq_one_letter_code
_entity_poly.pdbx_strand_id
1 'polypeptide(L)'
;MSGLPAVLENAWNSALPVFQNVKNVLVSENSLETPRITRVGQLDSELLDQELTNLLQEPITKALALLNSRFKSSFQPELALFIQLTLYKLSIWNTGASYGAKLQDLRYVVTGSSTGNSTPSGLPRKTLLLHGTLTFLMPYFHNKLRNHALSHAWPDAPSSDSRRKAWVMLNSVESMYSLLGLVNFVAFLWGGRYRTLADRLLCMRLTPSRRSVKRDVSYEFMNRQMVWHAFTEFLLFLLPLISARAVRRRFYKLTTMLSPSLLLSLSPFKGILKPSSGWRQGERPPQKRGKYWALPDDQCAICAENIAFNLNVSDSTNAFTSFTSDPTLNSPEDAPAHPIHNPYQTTCGHIYCYQCIAERMLRIADEADDEEQGWECLRCSEQVKESRRYQVEVTESEGDMSASEYEFSSDLDLSTDLSGSMGTYSESGFSD
;
A
#
# COMPACT_ATOMS: atom_id res chain seq x y z
N MET A 1 50.29 -60.17 -31.46
CA MET A 1 49.38 -59.03 -31.19
C MET A 1 49.95 -58.08 -30.13
N SER A 2 51.23 -57.70 -30.21
CA SER A 2 51.95 -56.96 -29.14
C SER A 2 52.41 -55.54 -29.51
N GLY A 3 52.06 -55.02 -30.70
CA GLY A 3 52.55 -53.73 -31.21
C GLY A 3 51.65 -52.51 -30.94
N LEU A 4 50.39 -52.71 -30.55
CA LEU A 4 49.43 -51.63 -30.27
C LEU A 4 49.86 -50.64 -29.17
N PRO A 5 50.52 -51.06 -28.06
CA PRO A 5 50.92 -50.14 -27.01
C PRO A 5 51.99 -49.14 -27.47
N ALA A 6 53.00 -49.62 -28.21
CA ALA A 6 54.12 -48.80 -28.66
C ALA A 6 53.71 -47.75 -29.69
N VAL A 7 52.75 -48.07 -30.56
CA VAL A 7 52.22 -47.11 -31.55
C VAL A 7 51.45 -45.99 -30.87
N LEU A 8 50.62 -46.31 -29.87
CA LEU A 8 49.89 -45.33 -29.07
C LEU A 8 50.83 -44.44 -28.25
N GLU A 9 51.88 -45.02 -27.66
CA GLU A 9 52.86 -44.27 -26.88
C GLU A 9 53.69 -43.32 -27.74
N ASN A 10 54.08 -43.74 -28.95
CA ASN A 10 54.74 -42.88 -29.93
C ASN A 10 53.81 -41.76 -30.47
N ALA A 11 52.52 -42.06 -30.67
CA ALA A 11 51.53 -41.07 -31.05
C ALA A 11 51.29 -40.04 -29.93
N TRP A 12 51.28 -40.49 -28.67
CA TRP A 12 51.15 -39.62 -27.50
C TRP A 12 52.36 -38.70 -27.34
N ASN A 13 53.57 -39.25 -27.44
CA ASN A 13 54.81 -38.48 -27.32
C ASN A 13 54.98 -37.45 -28.45
N SER A 14 54.50 -37.76 -29.66
CA SER A 14 54.51 -36.80 -30.78
C SER A 14 53.43 -35.72 -30.65
N ALA A 15 52.29 -36.01 -30.02
CA ALA A 15 51.22 -35.03 -29.76
C ALA A 15 51.50 -34.13 -28.54
N LEU A 16 52.28 -34.60 -27.56
CA LEU A 16 52.62 -33.86 -26.34
C LEU A 16 53.16 -32.43 -26.58
N PRO A 17 54.13 -32.17 -27.48
CA PRO A 17 54.60 -30.81 -27.75
C PRO A 17 53.54 -29.92 -28.40
N VAL A 18 52.65 -30.50 -29.22
CA VAL A 18 51.53 -29.77 -29.84
C VAL A 18 50.55 -29.34 -28.77
N PHE A 19 50.20 -30.22 -27.82
CA PHE A 19 49.36 -29.86 -26.68
C PHE A 19 50.01 -28.82 -25.78
N GLN A 20 51.32 -28.88 -25.55
CA GLN A 20 52.04 -27.86 -24.79
C GLN A 20 52.03 -26.51 -25.50
N ASN A 21 52.24 -26.47 -26.82
CA ASN A 21 52.12 -25.25 -27.61
C ASN A 21 50.68 -24.69 -27.59
N VAL A 22 49.67 -25.53 -27.81
CA VAL A 22 48.26 -25.12 -27.75
C VAL A 22 47.93 -24.60 -26.35
N LYS A 23 48.41 -25.24 -25.29
CA LYS A 23 48.26 -24.77 -23.90
C LYS A 23 48.95 -23.42 -23.69
N ASN A 24 50.18 -23.25 -24.20
CA ASN A 24 50.91 -22.00 -24.07
C ASN A 24 50.25 -20.86 -24.86
N VAL A 25 49.75 -21.13 -26.07
CA VAL A 25 48.99 -20.19 -26.88
C VAL A 25 47.68 -19.83 -26.18
N LEU A 26 46.89 -20.81 -25.75
CA LEU A 26 45.65 -20.57 -25.00
C LEU A 26 45.88 -19.81 -23.69
N VAL A 27 46.99 -20.04 -22.99
CA VAL A 27 47.37 -19.30 -21.77
C VAL A 27 47.84 -17.89 -22.12
N SER A 28 48.53 -17.69 -23.24
CA SER A 28 48.94 -16.36 -23.72
C SER A 28 47.74 -15.54 -24.21
N GLU A 29 46.78 -16.17 -24.89
CA GLU A 29 45.61 -15.53 -25.47
C GLU A 29 44.58 -15.21 -24.38
N ASN A 30 44.36 -16.14 -23.45
CA ASN A 30 43.57 -15.89 -22.25
C ASN A 30 44.20 -14.89 -21.26
N SER A 31 45.51 -14.65 -21.34
CA SER A 31 46.13 -13.61 -20.50
C SER A 31 45.97 -12.21 -21.09
N LEU A 32 45.68 -12.11 -22.39
CA LEU A 32 45.30 -10.86 -23.08
C LEU A 32 43.81 -10.53 -22.92
N GLU A 33 42.93 -11.53 -22.80
CA GLU A 33 41.54 -11.32 -22.37
C GLU A 33 41.49 -11.05 -20.86
N THR A 34 41.85 -9.83 -20.46
CA THR A 34 41.52 -9.37 -19.12
C THR A 34 40.01 -9.47 -18.96
N PRO A 35 39.49 -10.26 -18.01
CA PRO A 35 38.07 -10.45 -17.87
C PRO A 35 37.44 -9.08 -17.65
N ARG A 36 36.55 -8.67 -18.57
CA ARG A 36 35.91 -7.36 -18.54
C ARG A 36 35.04 -7.30 -17.30
N ILE A 37 35.53 -6.64 -16.27
CA ILE A 37 34.76 -6.44 -15.04
C ILE A 37 33.58 -5.53 -15.39
N THR A 38 32.38 -5.95 -15.02
CA THR A 38 31.19 -5.12 -15.18
C THR A 38 31.26 -3.96 -14.18
N ARG A 39 31.28 -2.73 -14.70
CA ARG A 39 31.31 -1.50 -13.87
C ARG A 39 30.08 -1.42 -12.97
N VAL A 40 28.93 -1.84 -13.51
CA VAL A 40 27.66 -1.92 -12.79
C VAL A 40 27.76 -2.89 -11.62
N GLY A 41 28.36 -4.08 -11.80
CA GLY A 41 28.53 -5.04 -10.70
C GLY A 41 29.42 -4.52 -9.58
N GLN A 42 30.45 -3.72 -9.91
CA GLN A 42 31.26 -3.06 -8.87
C GLN A 42 30.45 -1.99 -8.11
N LEU A 43 29.62 -1.21 -8.80
CA LEU A 43 28.79 -0.18 -8.16
C LEU A 43 27.66 -0.80 -7.32
N ASP A 44 26.99 -1.81 -7.86
CA ASP A 44 25.95 -2.57 -7.16
C ASP A 44 26.50 -3.24 -5.91
N SER A 45 27.74 -3.74 -5.96
CA SER A 45 28.39 -4.32 -4.78
C SER A 45 28.53 -3.32 -3.64
N GLU A 46 28.80 -2.06 -3.96
CA GLU A 46 28.88 -0.98 -2.97
C GLU A 46 27.50 -0.59 -2.44
N LEU A 47 26.49 -0.52 -3.31
CA LEU A 47 25.12 -0.25 -2.89
C LEU A 47 24.61 -1.34 -1.93
N LEU A 48 24.83 -2.61 -2.26
CA LEU A 48 24.47 -3.76 -1.43
C LEU A 48 25.17 -3.72 -0.06
N ASP A 49 26.45 -3.31 -0.02
CA ASP A 49 27.17 -3.17 1.23
C ASP A 49 26.58 -2.03 2.10
N GLN A 50 26.16 -0.92 1.50
CA GLN A 50 25.48 0.18 2.20
C GLN A 50 24.11 -0.26 2.74
N GLU A 51 23.30 -0.92 1.90
CA GLU A 51 22.00 -1.47 2.30
C GLU A 51 22.14 -2.47 3.45
N LEU A 52 23.11 -3.38 3.39
CA LEU A 52 23.37 -4.31 4.48
C LEU A 52 23.67 -3.60 5.80
N THR A 53 24.48 -2.53 5.76
CA THR A 53 24.78 -1.76 6.98
C THR A 53 23.53 -1.08 7.54
N ASN A 54 22.67 -0.52 6.68
CA ASN A 54 21.42 0.12 7.08
C ASN A 54 20.43 -0.90 7.66
N LEU A 55 20.27 -2.06 7.02
CA LEU A 55 19.40 -3.14 7.48
C LEU A 55 19.81 -3.70 8.85
N LEU A 56 21.11 -3.76 9.14
CA LEU A 56 21.61 -4.20 10.44
C LEU A 56 21.46 -3.11 11.52
N GLN A 57 21.59 -1.84 11.13
CA GLN A 57 21.53 -0.70 12.05
C GLN A 57 20.08 -0.34 12.43
N GLU A 58 19.13 -0.43 11.51
CA GLU A 58 17.76 0.05 11.72
C GLU A 58 17.03 -0.64 12.90
N PRO A 59 17.04 -1.98 13.05
CA PRO A 59 16.39 -2.63 14.18
C PRO A 59 17.00 -2.23 15.54
N ILE A 60 18.32 -2.11 15.60
CA ILE A 60 19.04 -1.75 16.83
C ILE A 60 18.76 -0.31 17.22
N THR A 61 18.73 0.61 16.24
CA THR A 61 18.41 2.02 16.51
C THR A 61 16.95 2.22 16.93
N LYS A 62 16.01 1.43 16.37
CA LYS A 62 14.61 1.40 16.82
C LYS A 62 14.48 0.88 18.26
N ALA A 63 15.18 -0.20 18.60
CA ALA A 63 15.21 -0.72 19.97
C ALA A 63 15.80 0.29 20.97
N LEU A 64 16.91 0.96 20.62
CA LEU A 64 17.50 2.01 21.46
C LEU A 64 16.59 3.22 21.64
N ALA A 65 15.82 3.57 20.60
CA ALA A 65 14.88 4.68 20.65
C ALA A 65 13.76 4.46 21.67
N LEU A 66 13.32 3.21 21.88
CA LEU A 66 12.32 2.85 22.89
C LEU A 66 12.84 3.00 24.32
N LEU A 67 14.16 2.85 24.52
CA LEU A 67 14.77 2.91 25.85
C LEU A 67 15.11 4.36 26.25
N ASN A 68 15.77 5.12 25.36
CA ASN A 68 16.05 6.53 25.58
C ASN A 68 16.44 7.22 24.25
N SER A 69 15.75 8.31 23.92
CA SER A 69 16.06 9.12 22.73
C SER A 69 17.46 9.74 22.77
N ARG A 70 18.03 10.00 23.97
CA ARG A 70 19.41 10.50 24.12
C ARG A 70 20.48 9.45 23.81
N PHE A 71 20.21 8.18 24.09
CA PHE A 71 21.15 7.11 23.73
C PHE A 71 21.16 6.89 22.21
N LYS A 72 20.01 7.04 21.54
CA LYS A 72 19.94 6.93 20.08
C LYS A 72 20.95 7.85 19.37
N SER A 73 20.93 9.16 19.66
CA SER A 73 21.77 10.13 18.94
C SER A 73 23.26 9.96 19.23
N SER A 74 23.63 9.63 20.47
CA SER A 74 25.03 9.45 20.85
C SER A 74 25.62 8.12 20.35
N PHE A 75 24.84 7.03 20.36
CA PHE A 75 25.34 5.70 19.99
C PHE A 75 25.20 5.39 18.50
N GLN A 76 24.38 6.12 17.74
CA GLN A 76 24.22 5.91 16.30
C GLN A 76 25.54 5.84 15.51
N PRO A 77 26.48 6.81 15.62
CA PRO A 77 27.74 6.75 14.89
C PRO A 77 28.69 5.65 15.39
N GLU A 78 28.68 5.35 16.70
CA GLU A 78 29.51 4.30 17.31
C GLU A 78 29.04 2.90 16.87
N LEU A 79 27.72 2.69 16.84
CA LEU A 79 27.09 1.46 16.37
C LEU A 79 27.38 1.22 14.88
N ALA A 80 27.24 2.26 14.05
CA ALA A 80 27.52 2.17 12.62
C ALA A 80 28.98 1.75 12.37
N LEU A 81 29.93 2.38 13.06
CA LEU A 81 31.36 2.00 12.98
C LEU A 81 31.56 0.56 13.44
N PHE A 82 30.96 0.15 14.56
CA PHE A 82 31.10 -1.21 15.08
C PHE A 82 30.61 -2.27 14.09
N ILE A 83 29.44 -2.05 13.48
CA ILE A 83 28.88 -2.95 12.45
C ILE A 83 29.81 -3.00 11.24
N GLN A 84 30.25 -1.86 10.72
CA GLN A 84 31.14 -1.78 9.57
C GLN A 84 32.49 -2.47 9.83
N LEU A 85 33.11 -2.25 11.00
CA LEU A 85 34.36 -2.90 11.40
C LEU A 85 34.19 -4.42 11.51
N THR A 86 33.07 -4.86 12.08
CA THR A 86 32.74 -6.29 12.20
C THR A 86 32.55 -6.93 10.83
N LEU A 87 31.80 -6.31 9.93
CA LEU A 87 31.63 -6.77 8.55
C LEU A 87 32.96 -6.77 7.79
N TYR A 88 33.81 -5.75 7.98
CA TYR A 88 35.13 -5.70 7.35
C TYR A 88 36.03 -6.85 7.80
N LYS A 89 36.05 -7.12 9.11
CA LYS A 89 36.83 -8.21 9.71
C LYS A 89 36.31 -9.59 9.33
N LEU A 90 35.00 -9.77 9.19
CA LEU A 90 34.44 -11.08 8.82
C LEU A 90 34.49 -11.34 7.30
N SER A 91 34.30 -10.30 6.48
CA SER A 91 34.23 -10.43 5.03
C SER A 91 35.59 -10.19 4.38
N ILE A 92 36.09 -8.95 4.38
CA ILE A 92 37.28 -8.57 3.60
C ILE A 92 38.56 -9.18 4.19
N TRP A 93 38.71 -9.19 5.51
CA TRP A 93 39.90 -9.76 6.16
C TRP A 93 40.02 -11.28 5.95
N ASN A 94 38.91 -12.02 6.09
CA ASN A 94 38.93 -13.49 6.00
C ASN A 94 38.81 -13.99 4.56
N THR A 95 37.88 -13.43 3.77
CA THR A 95 37.55 -13.94 2.42
C THR A 95 38.13 -13.10 1.28
N GLY A 96 38.54 -11.86 1.53
CA GLY A 96 39.10 -10.98 0.48
C GLY A 96 38.05 -10.37 -0.44
N ALA A 97 36.78 -10.45 -0.08
CA ALA A 97 35.67 -9.79 -0.76
C ALA A 97 34.76 -9.13 0.29
N SER A 98 34.10 -8.02 -0.06
CA SER A 98 32.96 -7.54 0.72
C SER A 98 31.74 -8.44 0.48
N TYR A 99 30.68 -8.26 1.25
CA TYR A 99 29.50 -9.09 1.12
C TYR A 99 28.80 -8.85 -0.23
N GLY A 100 28.59 -7.58 -0.59
CA GLY A 100 28.06 -7.20 -1.90
C GLY A 100 28.97 -7.64 -3.04
N ALA A 101 30.30 -7.54 -2.86
CA ALA A 101 31.25 -8.01 -3.88
C ALA A 101 31.14 -9.52 -4.07
N LYS A 102 30.96 -10.28 -2.99
CA LYS A 102 30.78 -11.73 -3.05
C LYS A 102 29.49 -12.13 -3.78
N LEU A 103 28.40 -11.37 -3.61
CA LEU A 103 27.14 -11.58 -4.36
C LEU A 103 27.30 -11.29 -5.84
N GLN A 104 28.16 -10.34 -6.20
CA GLN A 104 28.50 -9.99 -7.58
C GLN A 104 29.65 -10.85 -8.16
N ASP A 105 30.05 -11.92 -7.47
CA ASP A 105 31.19 -12.79 -7.82
C ASP A 105 32.51 -12.01 -8.02
N LEU A 106 32.76 -10.97 -7.21
CA LEU A 106 33.96 -10.14 -7.21
C LEU A 106 34.85 -10.40 -5.98
N ARG A 107 36.16 -10.25 -6.16
CA ARG A 107 37.19 -10.33 -5.11
C ARG A 107 38.21 -9.19 -5.23
N TYR A 108 38.74 -8.74 -4.11
CA TYR A 108 39.81 -7.74 -4.08
C TYR A 108 41.16 -8.37 -4.46
N VAL A 109 41.92 -7.64 -5.25
CA VAL A 109 43.31 -7.95 -5.63
C VAL A 109 44.13 -6.67 -5.55
N VAL A 110 45.31 -6.75 -4.95
CA VAL A 110 46.25 -5.63 -4.87
C VAL A 110 47.23 -5.73 -6.03
N THR A 111 47.38 -4.66 -6.81
CA THR A 111 48.40 -4.57 -7.87
C THR A 111 49.69 -4.00 -7.28
N GLY A 112 50.50 -4.86 -6.67
CA GLY A 112 51.81 -4.52 -6.09
C GLY A 112 52.48 -5.78 -5.54
N SER A 113 53.81 -5.92 -5.67
CA SER A 113 54.54 -7.15 -5.33
C SER A 113 54.32 -7.52 -3.86
N SER A 114 53.56 -8.59 -3.59
CA SER A 114 53.21 -9.03 -2.25
C SER A 114 54.30 -9.92 -1.65
N THR A 115 55.45 -9.35 -1.31
CA THR A 115 56.50 -10.02 -0.54
C THR A 115 56.36 -9.67 0.95
N GLY A 116 55.29 -10.13 1.61
CA GLY A 116 55.06 -9.88 3.03
C GLY A 116 53.96 -10.75 3.65
N ASN A 117 53.74 -10.64 4.97
CA ASN A 117 52.72 -11.41 5.70
C ASN A 117 51.31 -11.21 5.12
N SER A 118 50.78 -12.26 4.49
CA SER A 118 49.44 -12.29 3.94
C SER A 118 48.37 -12.57 5.01
N THR A 119 47.16 -12.09 4.77
CA THR A 119 45.94 -12.51 5.45
C THR A 119 45.48 -13.89 4.95
N PRO A 120 44.48 -14.53 5.61
CA PRO A 120 43.86 -15.75 5.08
C PRO A 120 43.29 -15.57 3.66
N SER A 121 42.89 -14.34 3.32
CA SER A 121 42.42 -13.95 1.99
C SER A 121 43.51 -13.75 0.94
N GLY A 122 44.79 -13.87 1.30
CA GLY A 122 45.92 -13.70 0.39
C GLY A 122 46.30 -12.24 0.11
N LEU A 123 45.78 -11.28 0.89
CA LEU A 123 46.06 -9.85 0.74
C LEU A 123 47.11 -9.37 1.77
N PRO A 124 47.92 -8.34 1.45
CA PRO A 124 48.87 -7.79 2.40
C PRO A 124 48.17 -7.14 3.61
N ARG A 125 48.51 -7.60 4.83
CA ARG A 125 47.88 -7.14 6.09
C ARG A 125 47.94 -5.63 6.27
N LYS A 126 49.08 -5.01 5.97
CA LYS A 126 49.29 -3.56 6.13
C LYS A 126 48.33 -2.75 5.24
N THR A 127 48.21 -3.15 3.97
CA THR A 127 47.29 -2.49 3.02
C THR A 127 45.85 -2.64 3.47
N LEU A 128 45.47 -3.80 3.99
CA LEU A 128 44.11 -4.06 4.45
C LEU A 128 43.76 -3.26 5.72
N LEU A 129 44.70 -3.12 6.66
CA LEU A 129 44.54 -2.20 7.79
C LEU A 129 44.44 -0.74 7.32
N LEU A 130 45.29 -0.32 6.38
CA LEU A 130 45.25 1.04 5.84
C LEU A 130 43.94 1.31 5.09
N HIS A 131 43.43 0.33 4.36
CA HIS A 131 42.12 0.41 3.70
C HIS A 131 40.99 0.55 4.72
N GLY A 132 40.91 -0.35 5.71
CA GLY A 132 39.86 -0.28 6.73
C GLY A 132 39.89 1.04 7.52
N THR A 133 41.08 1.54 7.85
CA THR A 133 41.23 2.83 8.55
C THR A 133 40.79 4.00 7.68
N LEU A 134 41.17 4.04 6.40
CA LEU A 134 40.77 5.11 5.49
C LEU A 134 39.28 5.08 5.14
N THR A 135 38.69 3.89 5.01
CA THR A 135 37.29 3.76 4.59
C THR A 135 36.29 3.94 5.75
N PHE A 136 36.63 3.56 6.98
CA PHE A 136 35.69 3.62 8.11
C PHE A 136 36.10 4.59 9.21
N LEU A 137 37.38 4.58 9.65
CA LEU A 137 37.81 5.44 10.75
C LEU A 137 37.89 6.90 10.31
N MET A 138 38.37 7.19 9.10
CA MET A 138 38.49 8.56 8.61
C MET A 138 37.12 9.29 8.55
N PRO A 139 36.05 8.72 7.95
CA PRO A 139 34.73 9.36 7.98
C PRO A 139 34.16 9.51 9.40
N TYR A 140 34.39 8.53 10.27
CA TYR A 140 33.94 8.60 11.66
C TYR A 140 34.62 9.75 12.43
N PHE A 141 35.95 9.86 12.35
CA PHE A 141 36.69 10.94 13.00
C PHE A 141 36.31 12.30 12.42
N HIS A 142 36.11 12.38 11.11
CA HIS A 142 35.63 13.59 10.45
C HIS A 142 34.26 14.03 10.99
N ASN A 143 33.29 13.11 11.06
CA ASN A 143 31.96 13.40 11.59
C ASN A 143 32.00 13.80 13.08
N LYS A 144 32.84 13.14 13.87
CA LYS A 144 33.02 13.46 15.30
C LYS A 144 33.64 14.83 15.49
N LEU A 145 34.66 15.18 14.70
CA LEU A 145 35.29 16.49 14.72
C LEU A 145 34.33 17.59 14.27
N ARG A 146 33.55 17.34 13.22
CA ARG A 146 32.54 18.28 12.71
C ARG A 146 31.43 18.53 13.74
N ASN A 147 30.90 17.48 14.38
CA ASN A 147 29.92 17.62 15.45
C ASN A 147 30.48 18.38 16.65
N HIS A 148 31.75 18.14 17.01
CA HIS A 148 32.43 18.87 18.07
C HIS A 148 32.68 20.34 17.72
N ALA A 149 33.04 20.63 16.48
CA ALA A 149 33.23 22.00 15.98
C ALA A 149 31.89 22.78 15.97
N LEU A 150 30.80 22.12 15.58
CA LEU A 150 29.46 22.69 15.60
C LEU A 150 28.95 22.93 17.02
N SER A 151 29.18 22.01 17.96
CA SER A 151 28.76 22.20 19.35
C SER A 151 29.49 23.34 20.07
N HIS A 152 30.70 23.67 19.62
CA HIS A 152 31.49 24.80 20.13
C HIS A 152 31.36 26.07 19.27
N ALA A 153 30.40 26.12 18.33
CA ALA A 153 30.15 27.27 17.46
C ALA A 153 31.42 27.81 16.75
N TRP A 154 32.31 26.91 16.29
CA TRP A 154 33.50 27.30 15.53
C TRP A 154 33.22 28.18 14.29
N PRO A 155 32.08 28.03 13.58
CA PRO A 155 31.74 28.91 12.47
C PRO A 155 31.53 30.38 12.88
N ASP A 156 31.02 30.63 14.09
CA ASP A 156 30.63 31.96 14.58
C ASP A 156 31.80 32.73 15.22
N ALA A 157 32.95 32.08 15.37
CA ALA A 157 34.14 32.70 15.95
C ALA A 157 34.68 33.87 15.09
N PRO A 158 35.29 34.90 15.69
CA PRO A 158 35.91 35.99 14.95
C PRO A 158 37.04 35.48 14.04
N SER A 159 37.29 36.17 12.92
CA SER A 159 38.25 35.75 11.88
C SER A 159 39.70 35.63 12.34
N SER A 160 40.06 36.29 13.46
CA SER A 160 41.38 36.20 14.09
C SER A 160 41.63 34.85 14.76
N ASP A 161 40.57 34.14 15.17
CA ASP A 161 40.70 32.94 15.98
C ASP A 161 41.14 31.72 15.15
N SER A 162 42.05 30.94 15.75
CA SER A 162 42.49 29.66 15.17
C SER A 162 41.34 28.68 14.94
N ARG A 163 40.24 28.79 15.71
CA ARG A 163 39.04 27.94 15.57
C ARG A 163 38.35 28.15 14.23
N ARG A 164 38.18 29.40 13.81
CA ARG A 164 37.60 29.73 12.50
C ARG A 164 38.51 29.30 11.36
N LYS A 165 39.83 29.48 11.51
CA LYS A 165 40.80 28.95 10.53
C LYS A 165 40.72 27.42 10.41
N ALA A 166 40.60 26.71 11.53
CA ALA A 166 40.45 25.26 11.54
C ALA A 166 39.13 24.82 10.87
N TRP A 167 38.02 25.54 11.11
CA TRP A 167 36.75 25.29 10.44
C TRP A 167 36.85 25.48 8.91
N VAL A 168 37.48 26.58 8.47
CA VAL A 168 37.71 26.84 7.04
C VAL A 168 38.60 25.75 6.43
N MET A 169 39.65 25.32 7.12
CA MET A 169 40.51 24.23 6.67
C MET A 169 39.73 22.91 6.56
N LEU A 170 38.89 22.57 7.54
CA LEU A 170 38.05 21.38 7.53
C LEU A 170 37.11 21.38 6.32
N ASN A 171 36.41 22.49 6.07
CA ASN A 171 35.53 22.65 4.91
C ASN A 171 36.31 22.59 3.58
N SER A 172 37.52 23.15 3.54
CA SER A 172 38.37 23.09 2.35
C SER A 172 38.82 21.65 2.06
N VAL A 173 39.20 20.88 3.08
CA VAL A 173 39.53 19.46 2.96
C VAL A 173 38.33 18.64 2.50
N GLU A 174 37.12 18.92 3.02
CA GLU A 174 35.89 18.25 2.59
C GLU A 174 35.54 18.55 1.12
N SER A 175 35.68 19.81 0.72
CA SER A 175 35.48 20.24 -0.67
C SER A 175 36.51 19.60 -1.60
N MET A 176 37.77 19.56 -1.19
CA MET A 176 38.86 18.91 -1.92
C MET A 176 38.63 17.40 -2.04
N TYR A 177 38.21 16.74 -0.96
CA TYR A 177 37.87 15.31 -0.97
C TYR A 177 36.70 15.02 -1.92
N SER A 178 35.67 15.87 -1.92
CA SER A 178 34.52 15.74 -2.82
C SER A 178 34.91 15.93 -4.28
N LEU A 179 35.77 16.91 -4.58
CA LEU A 179 36.32 17.14 -5.92
C LEU A 179 37.17 15.95 -6.40
N LEU A 180 38.07 15.46 -5.55
CA LEU A 180 38.86 14.26 -5.84
C LEU A 180 37.97 13.04 -6.03
N GLY A 181 36.90 12.92 -5.25
CA GLY A 181 35.91 11.84 -5.36
C GLY A 181 35.20 11.87 -6.70
N LEU A 182 34.78 13.05 -7.15
CA LEU A 182 34.17 13.26 -8.46
C LEU A 182 35.14 12.92 -9.60
N VAL A 183 36.38 13.41 -9.55
CA VAL A 183 37.43 13.07 -10.53
C VAL A 183 37.71 11.57 -10.54
N ASN A 184 37.74 10.94 -9.37
CA ASN A 184 37.90 9.50 -9.24
C ASN A 184 36.75 8.73 -9.90
N PHE A 185 35.51 9.18 -9.67
CA PHE A 185 34.31 8.59 -10.24
C PHE A 185 34.26 8.76 -11.77
N VAL A 186 34.62 9.92 -12.32
CA VAL A 186 34.72 10.11 -13.77
C VAL A 186 35.77 9.18 -14.38
N ALA A 187 36.94 9.09 -13.75
CA ALA A 187 37.99 8.16 -14.18
C ALA A 187 37.56 6.68 -14.03
N PHE A 188 36.70 6.38 -13.05
CA PHE A 188 36.08 5.05 -12.90
C PHE A 188 35.06 4.78 -14.02
N LEU A 189 34.23 5.75 -14.40
CA LEU A 189 33.32 5.59 -15.52
C LEU A 189 34.06 5.34 -16.83
N TRP A 190 35.23 5.95 -17.02
CA TRP A 190 36.07 5.71 -18.20
C TRP A 190 36.78 4.35 -18.16
N GLY A 191 37.46 4.02 -17.05
CA GLY A 191 38.37 2.87 -16.97
C GLY A 191 37.87 1.65 -16.19
N GLY A 192 36.89 1.81 -15.30
CA GLY A 192 36.28 0.73 -14.50
C GLY A 192 37.20 0.02 -13.51
N ARG A 193 38.34 0.61 -13.12
CA ARG A 193 39.36 -0.06 -12.30
C ARG A 193 39.20 0.11 -10.79
N TYR A 194 38.98 1.35 -10.33
CA TYR A 194 38.95 1.72 -8.91
C TYR A 194 37.66 2.49 -8.62
N ARG A 195 36.79 1.95 -7.76
CA ARG A 195 35.50 2.58 -7.40
C ARG A 195 35.69 3.76 -6.43
N THR A 196 36.50 3.58 -5.38
CA THR A 196 36.72 4.61 -4.36
C THR A 196 38.11 5.23 -4.46
N LEU A 197 38.29 6.40 -3.85
CA LEU A 197 39.60 7.01 -3.66
C LEU A 197 40.52 6.13 -2.82
N ALA A 198 39.99 5.49 -1.78
CA ALA A 198 40.75 4.57 -0.93
C ALA A 198 41.30 3.39 -1.73
N ASP A 199 40.48 2.82 -2.62
CA ASP A 199 40.90 1.75 -3.53
C ASP A 199 42.00 2.22 -4.49
N ARG A 200 41.91 3.46 -5.00
CA ARG A 200 42.91 4.03 -5.91
C ARG A 200 44.24 4.32 -5.21
N LEU A 201 44.22 4.87 -3.99
CA LEU A 201 45.42 5.16 -3.21
C LEU A 201 46.16 3.87 -2.82
N LEU A 202 45.42 2.79 -2.57
CA LEU A 202 45.97 1.51 -2.12
C LEU A 202 46.16 0.49 -3.25
N CYS A 203 45.86 0.90 -4.49
CA CYS A 203 45.92 0.04 -5.67
C CYS A 203 45.13 -1.28 -5.49
N MET A 204 43.99 -1.22 -4.78
CA MET A 204 43.07 -2.34 -4.59
C MET A 204 42.03 -2.34 -5.70
N ARG A 205 41.99 -3.40 -6.50
CA ARG A 205 41.01 -3.56 -7.60
C ARG A 205 40.06 -4.72 -7.34
N LEU A 206 38.82 -4.58 -7.77
CA LEU A 206 37.85 -5.67 -7.81
C LEU A 206 38.05 -6.46 -9.10
N THR A 207 38.22 -7.77 -8.97
CA THR A 207 38.37 -8.70 -10.09
C THR A 207 37.34 -9.82 -9.96
N PRO A 208 36.84 -10.39 -11.06
CA PRO A 208 35.90 -11.48 -10.97
C PRO A 208 36.56 -12.69 -10.31
N SER A 209 35.87 -13.27 -9.35
CA SER A 209 36.28 -14.48 -8.62
C SER A 209 36.24 -15.72 -9.53
N ARG A 210 35.33 -15.73 -10.50
CA ARG A 210 35.16 -16.78 -11.51
C ARG A 210 35.40 -16.23 -12.91
N ARG A 211 36.02 -17.04 -13.78
CA ARG A 211 36.38 -16.63 -15.16
C ARG A 211 35.17 -16.41 -16.08
N SER A 212 34.03 -17.02 -15.78
CA SER A 212 32.79 -16.90 -16.53
C SER A 212 31.64 -16.67 -15.57
N VAL A 213 31.18 -15.42 -15.49
CA VAL A 213 29.94 -15.05 -14.80
C VAL A 213 28.93 -14.78 -15.91
N LYS A 214 28.03 -15.73 -16.15
CA LYS A 214 26.87 -15.49 -17.01
C LYS A 214 25.91 -14.62 -16.20
N ARG A 215 25.70 -13.39 -16.62
CA ARG A 215 24.75 -12.48 -15.96
C ARG A 215 23.34 -12.99 -16.25
N ASP A 216 22.77 -13.70 -15.29
CA ASP A 216 21.35 -13.99 -15.30
C ASP A 216 20.63 -12.70 -14.90
N VAL A 217 20.01 -12.04 -15.88
CA VAL A 217 19.15 -10.88 -15.63
C VAL A 217 17.93 -11.40 -14.89
N SER A 218 17.78 -11.05 -13.61
CA SER A 218 16.64 -11.47 -12.80
C SER A 218 15.36 -10.81 -13.30
N TYR A 219 14.66 -11.47 -14.22
CA TYR A 219 13.33 -11.03 -14.70
C TYR A 219 12.23 -11.20 -13.66
N GLU A 220 12.54 -11.61 -12.43
CA GLU A 220 11.55 -11.90 -11.39
C GLU A 220 10.64 -10.70 -11.10
N PHE A 221 11.19 -9.51 -10.92
CA PHE A 221 10.39 -8.32 -10.63
C PHE A 221 9.56 -7.88 -11.83
N MET A 222 10.13 -7.93 -13.03
CA MET A 222 9.39 -7.65 -14.27
C MET A 222 8.24 -8.64 -14.45
N ASN A 223 8.50 -9.93 -14.24
CA ASN A 223 7.50 -10.99 -14.38
C ASN A 223 6.40 -10.86 -13.32
N ARG A 224 6.75 -10.54 -12.06
CA ARG A 224 5.75 -10.26 -11.02
C ARG A 224 4.85 -9.09 -11.39
N GLN A 225 5.43 -8.00 -11.92
CA GLN A 225 4.65 -6.84 -12.37
C GLN A 225 3.75 -7.16 -13.56
N MET A 226 4.26 -7.89 -14.57
CA MET A 226 3.45 -8.32 -15.70
C MET A 226 2.28 -9.20 -15.27
N VAL A 227 2.51 -10.12 -14.33
CA VAL A 227 1.45 -10.99 -13.79
C VAL A 227 0.41 -10.19 -13.03
N TRP A 228 0.82 -9.27 -12.15
CA TRP A 228 -0.12 -8.42 -11.41
C TRP A 228 -0.95 -7.54 -12.32
N HIS A 229 -0.32 -6.92 -13.31
CA HIS A 229 -1.01 -6.09 -14.29
C HIS A 229 -2.06 -6.90 -15.08
N ALA A 230 -1.64 -8.04 -15.65
CA ALA A 230 -2.55 -8.92 -16.39
C ALA A 230 -3.69 -9.45 -15.51
N PHE A 231 -3.42 -9.76 -14.24
CA PHE A 231 -4.44 -10.17 -13.28
C PHE A 231 -5.45 -9.05 -12.99
N THR A 232 -4.99 -7.80 -12.82
CA THR A 232 -5.88 -6.67 -12.59
C THR A 232 -6.73 -6.34 -13.81
N GLU A 233 -6.17 -6.40 -15.02
CA GLU A 233 -6.93 -6.22 -16.26
C GLU A 233 -8.01 -7.31 -16.40
N PHE A 234 -7.64 -8.57 -16.16
CA PHE A 234 -8.60 -9.68 -16.14
C PHE A 234 -9.71 -9.48 -15.09
N LEU A 235 -9.35 -9.02 -13.88
CA LEU A 235 -10.31 -8.77 -12.82
C LEU A 235 -11.28 -7.63 -13.17
N LEU A 236 -10.81 -6.58 -13.85
CA LEU A 236 -11.67 -5.49 -14.33
C LEU A 236 -12.70 -5.99 -15.36
N PHE A 237 -12.38 -7.00 -16.15
CA PHE A 237 -13.36 -7.64 -17.04
C PHE A 237 -14.31 -8.59 -16.31
N LEU A 238 -13.86 -9.29 -15.27
CA LEU A 238 -14.72 -10.20 -14.50
C LEU A 238 -15.63 -9.49 -13.48
N LEU A 239 -15.17 -8.40 -12.87
CA LEU A 239 -15.87 -7.75 -11.77
C LEU A 239 -17.27 -7.24 -12.16
N PRO A 240 -17.51 -6.70 -13.36
CA PRO A 240 -18.86 -6.37 -13.85
C PRO A 240 -19.74 -7.59 -14.12
N LEU A 241 -19.16 -8.75 -14.44
CA LEU A 241 -19.89 -9.99 -14.73
C LEU A 241 -20.31 -10.72 -13.44
N ILE A 242 -19.66 -10.42 -12.32
CA ILE A 242 -19.97 -10.98 -11.02
C ILE A 242 -21.04 -10.11 -10.36
N SER A 243 -22.29 -10.61 -10.32
CA SER A 243 -23.35 -9.92 -9.60
C SER A 243 -23.04 -9.91 -8.09
N ALA A 244 -22.64 -8.74 -7.58
CA ALA A 244 -22.29 -8.54 -6.17
C ALA A 244 -23.39 -9.03 -5.22
N ARG A 245 -24.65 -8.98 -5.66
CA ARG A 245 -25.84 -9.47 -4.92
C ARG A 245 -25.91 -10.99 -4.85
N ALA A 246 -25.60 -11.73 -5.92
CA ALA A 246 -25.61 -13.19 -5.90
C ALA A 246 -24.44 -13.76 -5.09
N VAL A 247 -23.26 -13.14 -5.19
CA VAL A 247 -22.11 -13.51 -4.35
C VAL A 247 -22.39 -13.22 -2.88
N ARG A 248 -22.99 -12.07 -2.58
CA ARG A 248 -23.41 -11.74 -1.21
C ARG A 248 -24.46 -12.71 -0.67
N ARG A 249 -25.46 -13.10 -1.47
CA ARG A 249 -26.44 -14.15 -1.10
C ARG A 249 -25.76 -15.50 -0.87
N ARG A 250 -24.80 -15.91 -1.72
CA ARG A 250 -24.03 -17.16 -1.54
C ARG A 250 -23.11 -17.11 -0.32
N PHE A 251 -22.46 -15.98 -0.08
CA PHE A 251 -21.61 -15.77 1.08
C PHE A 251 -22.44 -15.80 2.37
N TYR A 252 -23.58 -15.11 2.41
CA TYR A 252 -24.49 -15.17 3.55
C TYR A 252 -25.04 -16.59 3.76
N LYS A 253 -25.46 -17.30 2.70
CA LYS A 253 -25.89 -18.70 2.79
C LYS A 253 -24.78 -19.62 3.33
N LEU A 254 -23.54 -19.44 2.91
CA LEU A 254 -22.38 -20.18 3.43
C LEU A 254 -22.10 -19.83 4.90
N THR A 255 -22.17 -18.55 5.28
CA THR A 255 -22.00 -18.13 6.68
C THR A 255 -23.14 -18.60 7.58
N THR A 256 -24.37 -18.73 7.08
CA THR A 256 -25.51 -19.31 7.83
C THR A 256 -25.42 -20.83 7.93
N MET A 257 -24.81 -21.51 6.95
CA MET A 257 -24.51 -22.95 7.02
C MET A 257 -23.36 -23.26 7.98
N LEU A 258 -22.48 -22.27 8.22
CA LEU A 258 -21.40 -22.32 9.21
C LEU A 258 -21.79 -21.73 10.57
N SER A 259 -23.00 -21.19 10.72
CA SER A 259 -23.55 -20.70 12.00
C SER A 259 -24.00 -21.90 12.86
N PRO A 260 -23.51 -22.05 14.10
CA PRO A 260 -23.75 -23.23 14.93
C PRO A 260 -25.11 -23.20 15.65
N SER A 261 -26.19 -22.87 14.94
CA SER A 261 -27.57 -22.83 15.48
C SER A 261 -28.45 -23.98 15.01
N LEU A 262 -27.94 -24.89 14.19
CA LEU A 262 -28.63 -26.11 13.71
C LEU A 262 -28.52 -27.33 14.66
N LEU A 263 -28.12 -27.15 15.93
CA LEU A 263 -28.03 -28.22 16.93
C LEU A 263 -28.99 -28.07 18.13
N LEU A 264 -30.04 -27.24 18.04
CA LEU A 264 -30.96 -26.99 19.17
C LEU A 264 -32.45 -26.95 18.79
N SER A 265 -32.92 -27.84 17.91
CA SER A 265 -34.36 -28.11 17.76
C SER A 265 -34.67 -29.60 17.63
N LEU A 266 -34.29 -30.38 18.64
CA LEU A 266 -34.83 -31.70 18.91
C LEU A 266 -35.23 -31.78 20.39
N SER A 267 -36.47 -31.38 20.69
CA SER A 267 -37.15 -31.78 21.94
C SER A 267 -38.62 -32.07 21.63
N PRO A 268 -39.07 -33.34 21.66
CA PRO A 268 -40.48 -33.68 21.64
C PRO A 268 -41.06 -33.57 23.06
N PHE A 269 -42.39 -33.58 23.17
CA PHE A 269 -43.21 -33.56 24.41
C PHE A 269 -43.59 -32.19 25.01
N LYS A 270 -44.78 -31.71 24.63
CA LYS A 270 -45.91 -31.57 25.56
C LYS A 270 -47.19 -31.25 24.79
N GLY A 271 -48.02 -32.28 24.59
CA GLY A 271 -49.45 -32.11 24.35
C GLY A 271 -50.23 -32.23 25.66
N ILE A 272 -51.50 -31.83 25.56
CA ILE A 272 -52.63 -32.13 26.46
C ILE A 272 -52.92 -31.08 27.55
N LEU A 273 -53.86 -30.17 27.25
CA LEU A 273 -55.18 -30.04 27.91
C LEU A 273 -56.00 -28.92 27.23
N LYS A 274 -57.20 -29.28 26.74
CA LYS A 274 -58.27 -28.37 26.26
C LYS A 274 -59.00 -27.73 27.47
N PRO A 275 -59.84 -26.69 27.29
CA PRO A 275 -61.24 -26.98 26.99
C PRO A 275 -61.93 -25.98 26.02
N SER A 276 -63.05 -26.47 25.51
CA SER A 276 -63.98 -25.88 24.55
C SER A 276 -65.12 -25.11 25.20
N SER A 277 -65.49 -23.97 24.64
CA SER A 277 -66.84 -23.37 24.58
C SER A 277 -66.76 -22.29 23.48
N GLY A 278 -67.76 -21.94 22.69
CA GLY A 278 -69.21 -22.08 22.68
C GLY A 278 -69.68 -20.90 21.82
N TRP A 279 -70.45 -21.17 20.78
CA TRP A 279 -70.85 -20.25 19.71
C TRP A 279 -71.43 -18.90 20.19
N ARG A 280 -71.01 -17.77 19.57
CA ARG A 280 -71.85 -16.58 19.34
C ARG A 280 -71.32 -15.75 18.16
N GLN A 281 -72.28 -15.25 17.37
CA GLN A 281 -72.12 -14.53 16.11
C GLN A 281 -71.66 -13.09 16.31
N GLY A 282 -70.89 -12.56 15.34
CA GLY A 282 -70.93 -11.14 14.97
C GLY A 282 -69.88 -10.21 15.56
N GLU A 283 -68.58 -10.49 15.39
CA GLU A 283 -67.51 -9.48 15.56
C GLU A 283 -66.46 -9.65 14.45
N ARG A 284 -66.01 -8.53 13.84
CA ARG A 284 -64.89 -8.50 12.88
C ARG A 284 -63.66 -9.16 13.54
N PRO A 285 -62.82 -9.90 12.80
CA PRO A 285 -61.62 -10.51 13.38
C PRO A 285 -60.75 -9.42 14.01
N PRO A 286 -60.08 -9.69 15.15
CA PRO A 286 -59.17 -8.73 15.76
C PRO A 286 -58.09 -8.37 14.72
N GLN A 287 -58.07 -7.10 14.31
CA GLN A 287 -57.08 -6.54 13.40
C GLN A 287 -55.69 -6.92 13.91
N LYS A 288 -54.90 -7.66 13.11
CA LYS A 288 -53.50 -7.93 13.44
C LYS A 288 -52.80 -6.58 13.50
N ARG A 289 -52.24 -6.24 14.66
CA ARG A 289 -51.57 -4.96 14.87
C ARG A 289 -50.13 -5.07 14.40
N GLY A 290 -49.77 -4.27 13.40
CA GLY A 290 -48.40 -4.13 12.93
C GLY A 290 -47.52 -3.34 13.90
N LYS A 291 -46.22 -3.31 13.62
CA LYS A 291 -45.21 -2.66 14.47
C LYS A 291 -45.48 -1.17 14.69
N TYR A 292 -46.06 -0.49 13.70
CA TYR A 292 -46.35 0.94 13.73
C TYR A 292 -47.85 1.24 13.77
N TRP A 293 -48.67 0.36 14.35
CA TRP A 293 -50.14 0.56 14.42
C TRP A 293 -50.56 1.79 15.24
N ALA A 294 -49.76 2.16 16.26
CA ALA A 294 -50.07 3.25 17.18
C ALA A 294 -49.73 4.65 16.63
N LEU A 295 -49.15 4.72 15.42
CA LEU A 295 -48.78 5.98 14.79
C LEU A 295 -50.04 6.67 14.21
N PRO A 296 -50.23 7.98 14.40
CA PRO A 296 -51.35 8.73 13.81
C PRO A 296 -51.46 8.56 12.28
N ASP A 297 -52.68 8.62 11.73
CA ASP A 297 -52.95 8.32 10.31
C ASP A 297 -52.48 9.40 9.33
N ASP A 298 -52.19 10.60 9.83
CA ASP A 298 -51.55 11.72 9.11
C ASP A 298 -50.03 11.52 8.92
N GLN A 299 -49.46 10.44 9.49
CA GLN A 299 -48.03 10.16 9.45
C GLN A 299 -47.67 8.87 8.69
N CYS A 300 -46.60 8.92 7.89
CA CYS A 300 -46.14 7.77 7.13
C CYS A 300 -45.32 6.80 8.01
N ALA A 301 -45.84 5.58 8.21
CA ALA A 301 -45.14 4.56 9.01
C ALA A 301 -43.85 4.02 8.37
N ILE A 302 -43.70 4.07 7.04
CA ILE A 302 -42.43 3.72 6.37
C ILE A 302 -41.37 4.80 6.61
N CYS A 303 -41.77 6.09 6.62
CA CYS A 303 -40.84 7.18 6.95
C CYS A 303 -40.35 7.05 8.39
N ALA A 304 -41.25 6.78 9.33
CA ALA A 304 -40.92 6.53 10.73
C ALA A 304 -39.95 5.34 10.88
N GLU A 305 -40.19 4.24 10.14
CA GLU A 305 -39.29 3.09 10.15
C GLU A 305 -37.91 3.40 9.58
N ASN A 306 -37.85 4.09 8.43
CA ASN A 306 -36.59 4.41 7.78
C ASN A 306 -35.72 5.33 8.65
N ILE A 307 -36.32 6.25 9.40
CA ILE A 307 -35.61 7.09 10.38
C ILE A 307 -35.13 6.25 11.57
N ALA A 308 -35.99 5.38 12.10
CA ALA A 308 -35.61 4.49 13.20
C ALA A 308 -34.47 3.52 12.82
N PHE A 309 -34.36 3.14 11.54
CA PHE A 309 -33.30 2.26 11.04
C PHE A 309 -32.02 3.00 10.68
N ASN A 310 -32.10 4.28 10.26
CA ASN A 310 -30.96 5.10 9.87
C ASN A 310 -30.36 5.88 11.06
N LEU A 311 -30.06 5.16 12.15
CA LEU A 311 -29.25 5.67 13.26
C LEU A 311 -27.77 5.70 12.84
N ASN A 312 -27.44 6.53 11.85
CA ASN A 312 -26.06 6.87 11.56
C ASN A 312 -25.55 7.86 12.62
N VAL A 313 -24.80 7.36 13.59
CA VAL A 313 -24.21 8.14 14.72
C VAL A 313 -23.20 9.22 14.26
N SER A 314 -22.91 9.32 12.96
CA SER A 314 -21.93 10.29 12.42
C SER A 314 -22.53 11.62 11.94
N ASP A 315 -23.85 11.76 11.78
CA ASP A 315 -24.48 13.04 11.38
C ASP A 315 -25.30 13.65 12.53
N SER A 316 -24.78 14.73 13.11
CA SER A 316 -25.35 15.42 14.27
C SER A 316 -26.71 16.10 14.01
N THR A 317 -27.16 16.19 12.76
CA THR A 317 -28.45 16.81 12.41
C THR A 317 -29.65 15.89 12.65
N ASN A 318 -29.46 14.57 12.60
CA ASN A 318 -30.54 13.60 12.81
C ASN A 318 -30.69 13.15 14.28
N ALA A 319 -29.77 13.55 15.15
CA ALA A 319 -29.84 13.27 16.58
C ALA A 319 -30.83 14.18 17.33
N PHE A 320 -31.07 15.41 16.82
CA PHE A 320 -31.93 16.37 17.51
C PHE A 320 -33.43 16.02 17.41
N THR A 321 -33.84 15.36 16.32
CA THR A 321 -35.24 14.94 16.11
C THR A 321 -35.64 13.70 16.92
N SER A 322 -34.67 12.91 17.41
CA SER A 322 -34.95 11.75 18.28
C SER A 322 -35.17 12.11 19.75
N PHE A 323 -34.83 13.33 20.19
CA PHE A 323 -34.98 13.74 21.60
C PHE A 323 -36.24 14.58 21.87
N THR A 324 -36.99 14.99 20.85
CA THR A 324 -38.20 15.81 21.02
C THR A 324 -39.52 15.03 20.94
N SER A 325 -39.50 13.69 20.83
CA SER A 325 -40.71 12.88 20.92
C SER A 325 -41.01 12.50 22.38
N ASP A 326 -41.39 13.49 23.19
CA ASP A 326 -42.07 13.26 24.47
C ASP A 326 -43.57 13.00 24.18
N PRO A 327 -44.18 11.88 24.60
CA PRO A 327 -45.54 11.52 24.21
C PRO A 327 -46.64 12.29 24.97
N THR A 328 -46.34 13.45 25.57
CA THR A 328 -47.27 14.12 26.52
C THR A 328 -47.68 15.55 26.20
N LEU A 329 -47.41 16.07 24.99
CA LEU A 329 -47.93 17.38 24.58
C LEU A 329 -48.57 17.33 23.18
N ASN A 330 -49.89 17.11 23.12
CA ASN A 330 -50.68 17.36 21.92
C ASN A 330 -51.12 18.84 21.92
N SER A 331 -50.29 19.72 21.37
CA SER A 331 -50.72 21.02 20.88
C SER A 331 -51.09 20.88 19.39
N PRO A 332 -52.26 21.36 18.94
CA PRO A 332 -52.71 21.19 17.55
C PRO A 332 -51.98 22.08 16.52
N GLU A 333 -50.88 22.74 16.90
CA GLU A 333 -50.13 23.67 16.04
C GLU A 333 -48.72 23.19 15.63
N ASP A 334 -48.29 21.99 16.07
CA ASP A 334 -47.00 21.42 15.67
C ASP A 334 -47.14 20.55 14.41
N ALA A 335 -46.28 20.79 13.42
CA ALA A 335 -46.26 20.03 12.16
C ALA A 335 -45.99 18.53 12.44
N PRO A 336 -46.69 17.61 11.78
CA PRO A 336 -46.52 16.18 12.02
C PRO A 336 -45.07 15.75 11.75
N ALA A 337 -44.50 14.93 12.64
CA ALA A 337 -43.09 14.53 12.57
C ALA A 337 -42.72 13.81 11.26
N HIS A 338 -43.69 13.12 10.63
CA HIS A 338 -43.50 12.35 9.40
C HIS A 338 -44.66 12.57 8.42
N PRO A 339 -44.76 13.75 7.77
CA PRO A 339 -45.88 14.08 6.90
C PRO A 339 -45.94 13.16 5.68
N ILE A 340 -47.16 12.84 5.25
CA ILE A 340 -47.38 12.02 4.04
C ILE A 340 -47.25 12.91 2.79
N HIS A 341 -46.18 12.69 2.03
CA HIS A 341 -45.96 13.34 0.73
C HIS A 341 -46.51 12.49 -0.41
N ASN A 342 -47.45 13.04 -1.18
CA ASN A 342 -48.17 12.37 -2.27
C ASN A 342 -48.84 11.07 -1.80
N PRO A 343 -50.05 11.14 -1.22
CA PRO A 343 -50.68 10.03 -0.51
C PRO A 343 -51.12 8.90 -1.45
N TYR A 344 -50.69 7.68 -1.14
CA TYR A 344 -51.09 6.46 -1.82
C TYR A 344 -51.72 5.50 -0.80
N GLN A 345 -52.86 4.94 -1.16
CA GLN A 345 -53.60 3.97 -0.35
C GLN A 345 -53.26 2.55 -0.80
N THR A 346 -52.90 1.70 0.15
CA THR A 346 -52.65 0.27 -0.09
C THR A 346 -53.95 -0.54 -0.08
N THR A 347 -53.90 -1.79 -0.55
CA THR A 347 -55.05 -2.73 -0.49
C THR A 347 -55.64 -2.90 0.91
N CYS A 348 -54.82 -2.81 1.95
CA CYS A 348 -55.24 -2.89 3.35
C CYS A 348 -55.78 -1.56 3.92
N GLY A 349 -55.95 -0.53 3.08
CA GLY A 349 -56.61 0.73 3.42
C GLY A 349 -55.72 1.81 4.05
N HIS A 350 -54.46 1.49 4.38
CA HIS A 350 -53.51 2.41 5.01
C HIS A 350 -52.84 3.33 3.98
N ILE A 351 -52.51 4.56 4.40
CA ILE A 351 -51.94 5.59 3.54
C ILE A 351 -50.45 5.77 3.84
N TYR A 352 -49.64 5.87 2.79
CA TYR A 352 -48.21 6.17 2.88
C TYR A 352 -47.78 7.10 1.74
N CYS A 353 -46.54 7.59 1.80
CA CYS A 353 -45.94 8.37 0.71
C CYS A 353 -45.73 7.50 -0.54
N TYR A 354 -45.98 8.07 -1.72
CA TYR A 354 -45.73 7.42 -3.01
C TYR A 354 -44.32 6.80 -3.11
N GLN A 355 -43.28 7.60 -2.82
CA GLN A 355 -41.88 7.16 -2.92
C GLN A 355 -41.59 5.97 -2.00
N CYS A 356 -42.15 5.97 -0.79
CA CYS A 356 -41.93 4.94 0.22
C CYS A 356 -42.55 3.60 -0.17
N ILE A 357 -43.79 3.61 -0.68
CA ILE A 357 -44.44 2.38 -1.16
C ILE A 357 -43.73 1.89 -2.43
N ALA A 358 -43.44 2.78 -3.38
CA ALA A 358 -42.79 2.42 -4.64
C ALA A 358 -41.43 1.75 -4.41
N GLU A 359 -40.60 2.28 -3.50
CA GLU A 359 -39.33 1.66 -3.12
C GLU A 359 -39.50 0.26 -2.53
N ARG A 360 -40.50 0.05 -1.65
CA ARG A 360 -40.76 -1.25 -1.04
C ARG A 360 -41.31 -2.27 -2.04
N MET A 361 -42.17 -1.86 -2.96
CA MET A 361 -42.70 -2.72 -4.02
C MET A 361 -41.62 -3.09 -5.05
N LEU A 362 -40.76 -2.14 -5.45
CA LEU A 362 -39.64 -2.40 -6.36
C LEU A 362 -38.61 -3.35 -5.76
N ARG A 363 -38.27 -3.19 -4.47
CA ARG A 363 -37.35 -4.09 -3.77
C ARG A 363 -37.81 -5.55 -3.79
N ILE A 364 -39.11 -5.78 -3.61
CA ILE A 364 -39.66 -7.14 -3.62
C ILE A 364 -39.75 -7.68 -5.05
N ALA A 365 -40.10 -6.85 -6.03
CA ALA A 365 -40.10 -7.24 -7.44
C ALA A 365 -38.70 -7.67 -7.94
N ASP A 366 -37.64 -7.03 -7.45
CA ASP A 366 -36.24 -7.41 -7.75
C ASP A 366 -35.79 -8.69 -7.00
N GLU A 367 -36.50 -9.10 -5.95
CA GLU A 367 -36.14 -10.21 -5.07
C GLU A 367 -36.89 -11.51 -5.35
N ALA A 368 -38.09 -11.44 -5.91
CA ALA A 368 -38.98 -12.58 -6.08
C ALA A 368 -38.82 -13.26 -7.46
N ASP A 369 -38.31 -14.50 -7.47
CA ASP A 369 -38.49 -15.44 -8.59
C ASP A 369 -39.88 -16.12 -8.54
N ASP A 370 -40.67 -15.91 -7.46
CA ASP A 370 -42.03 -16.44 -7.27
C ASP A 370 -43.05 -15.29 -7.09
N GLU A 371 -44.04 -15.19 -7.98
CA GLU A 371 -44.99 -14.06 -8.12
C GLU A 371 -45.93 -13.80 -6.90
N GLU A 372 -45.90 -14.64 -5.86
CA GLU A 372 -46.93 -14.63 -4.82
C GLU A 372 -46.62 -13.80 -3.57
N GLN A 373 -45.41 -13.29 -3.41
CA GLN A 373 -44.97 -12.67 -2.16
C GLN A 373 -45.10 -11.13 -2.18
N GLY A 374 -46.12 -10.58 -1.51
CA GLY A 374 -46.34 -9.13 -1.37
C GLY A 374 -45.63 -8.50 -0.17
N TRP A 375 -45.50 -7.17 -0.16
CA TRP A 375 -44.91 -6.43 0.97
C TRP A 375 -45.80 -6.48 2.21
N GLU A 376 -45.24 -6.74 3.38
CA GLU A 376 -46.01 -6.69 4.64
C GLU A 376 -46.25 -5.25 5.12
N CYS A 377 -47.52 -4.88 5.28
CA CYS A 377 -47.93 -3.56 5.77
C CYS A 377 -47.47 -3.33 7.21
N LEU A 378 -46.78 -2.22 7.48
CA LEU A 378 -46.25 -1.90 8.81
C LEU A 378 -47.32 -1.55 9.87
N ARG A 379 -48.54 -1.21 9.44
CA ARG A 379 -49.68 -0.87 10.33
C ARG A 379 -50.56 -2.07 10.69
N CYS A 380 -50.85 -2.96 9.74
CA CYS A 380 -51.75 -4.11 9.95
C CYS A 380 -51.15 -5.49 9.65
N SER A 381 -49.87 -5.57 9.26
CA SER A 381 -49.17 -6.83 8.91
C SER A 381 -49.81 -7.66 7.79
N GLU A 382 -50.63 -7.04 6.94
CA GLU A 382 -51.23 -7.68 5.76
C GLU A 382 -50.35 -7.50 4.52
N GLN A 383 -50.38 -8.47 3.60
CA GLN A 383 -49.62 -8.40 2.36
C GLN A 383 -50.26 -7.43 1.36
N VAL A 384 -49.52 -6.39 1.02
CA VAL A 384 -49.86 -5.38 0.03
C VAL A 384 -49.27 -5.80 -1.30
N LYS A 385 -50.14 -6.04 -2.28
CA LYS A 385 -49.76 -6.36 -3.66
C LYS A 385 -49.91 -5.17 -4.60
N GLU A 386 -50.80 -4.23 -4.28
CA GLU A 386 -51.12 -3.08 -5.10
C GLU A 386 -51.29 -1.81 -4.23
N SER A 387 -51.00 -0.66 -4.83
CA SER A 387 -51.29 0.64 -4.23
C SER A 387 -51.91 1.58 -5.27
N ARG A 388 -52.89 2.38 -4.84
CA ARG A 388 -53.61 3.35 -5.68
C ARG A 388 -53.42 4.74 -5.13
N ARG A 389 -53.43 5.76 -5.99
CA ARG A 389 -53.37 7.16 -5.56
C ARG A 389 -54.60 7.50 -4.71
N TYR A 390 -54.40 8.10 -3.55
CA TYR A 390 -55.50 8.53 -2.70
C TYR A 390 -56.13 9.79 -3.31
N GLN A 391 -57.42 9.71 -3.65
CA GLN A 391 -58.21 10.84 -4.15
C GLN A 391 -59.21 11.25 -3.07
N VAL A 392 -59.29 12.55 -2.79
CA VAL A 392 -60.32 13.11 -1.91
C VAL A 392 -61.50 13.50 -2.78
N GLU A 393 -62.65 12.84 -2.61
CA GLU A 393 -63.91 13.33 -3.18
C GLU A 393 -64.28 14.62 -2.44
N VAL A 394 -64.07 15.76 -3.08
CA VAL A 394 -64.63 17.03 -2.62
C VAL A 394 -66.08 17.05 -3.08
N THR A 395 -67.01 16.85 -2.15
CA THR A 395 -68.43 17.11 -2.41
C THR A 395 -68.62 18.63 -2.46
N GLU A 396 -68.52 19.21 -3.66
CA GLU A 396 -68.86 20.60 -3.90
C GLU A 396 -70.36 20.78 -3.68
N SER A 397 -70.72 21.59 -2.68
CA SER A 397 -72.08 22.09 -2.50
C SER A 397 -72.28 23.24 -3.48
N GLU A 398 -73.38 23.18 -4.23
CA GLU A 398 -73.76 24.08 -5.32
C GLU A 398 -73.65 25.57 -4.92
N GLY A 399 -72.94 26.37 -5.72
CA GLY A 399 -72.81 27.81 -5.53
C GLY A 399 -71.92 28.51 -6.57
N ASP A 400 -72.50 28.76 -7.75
CA ASP A 400 -72.20 29.80 -8.75
C ASP A 400 -70.77 30.09 -9.27
N MET A 401 -70.67 29.93 -10.60
CA MET A 401 -70.04 30.83 -11.58
C MET A 401 -68.51 30.96 -11.63
N SER A 402 -67.90 30.32 -12.63
CA SER A 402 -67.63 30.92 -13.96
C SER A 402 -66.39 30.31 -14.60
N ALA A 403 -66.57 29.73 -15.79
CA ALA A 403 -65.51 29.21 -16.62
C ALA A 403 -64.66 30.35 -17.20
N SER A 404 -63.34 30.23 -17.11
CA SER A 404 -62.45 30.85 -18.10
C SER A 404 -61.23 29.98 -18.34
N GLU A 405 -61.16 29.41 -19.54
CA GLU A 405 -59.93 28.92 -20.15
C GLU A 405 -58.96 30.09 -20.31
N TYR A 406 -57.70 29.89 -19.94
CA TYR A 406 -56.62 30.74 -20.42
C TYR A 406 -55.39 29.89 -20.75
N GLU A 407 -55.11 29.81 -22.04
CA GLU A 407 -53.96 29.18 -22.68
C GLU A 407 -53.14 30.33 -23.31
N PHE A 408 -51.86 30.50 -22.94
CA PHE A 408 -50.87 31.27 -23.74
C PHE A 408 -49.45 31.10 -23.16
N SER A 409 -48.59 30.30 -23.79
CA SER A 409 -47.56 30.64 -24.79
C SER A 409 -46.22 31.11 -24.22
N SER A 410 -45.18 30.38 -24.64
CA SER A 410 -43.76 30.66 -24.54
C SER A 410 -43.34 31.81 -25.46
N ASP A 411 -42.43 32.67 -25.00
CA ASP A 411 -41.40 33.26 -25.86
C ASP A 411 -40.14 33.64 -25.06
N LEU A 412 -39.00 33.36 -25.69
CA LEU A 412 -37.64 33.72 -25.32
C LEU A 412 -37.37 35.22 -25.59
N ASP A 413 -36.56 35.87 -24.76
CA ASP A 413 -35.37 36.62 -25.24
C ASP A 413 -34.41 37.10 -24.12
N LEU A 414 -33.15 36.63 -24.24
CA LEU A 414 -31.85 37.30 -24.19
C LEU A 414 -31.51 38.45 -23.19
N SER A 415 -30.50 38.22 -22.32
CA SER A 415 -29.31 39.09 -22.07
C SER A 415 -28.41 38.47 -20.97
N THR A 416 -27.27 37.85 -21.29
CA THR A 416 -25.88 38.36 -21.20
C THR A 416 -25.45 39.01 -19.88
N ASP A 417 -24.50 38.34 -19.20
CA ASP A 417 -23.31 38.84 -18.46
C ASP A 417 -23.07 37.96 -17.21
N LEU A 418 -21.88 37.68 -16.70
CA LEU A 418 -20.48 37.71 -17.12
C LEU A 418 -19.72 37.10 -15.92
N SER A 419 -18.64 36.34 -16.16
CA SER A 419 -17.53 36.05 -15.22
C SER A 419 -17.80 35.11 -14.01
N GLY A 420 -16.93 34.18 -13.61
CA GLY A 420 -15.56 33.85 -14.01
C GLY A 420 -14.80 33.24 -12.83
N SER A 421 -13.72 32.50 -13.13
CA SER A 421 -12.58 32.14 -12.27
C SER A 421 -12.50 30.69 -11.72
N MET A 422 -11.98 29.79 -12.56
CA MET A 422 -11.00 28.77 -12.14
C MET A 422 -9.60 29.36 -12.26
N GLY A 423 -8.75 29.17 -11.24
CA GLY A 423 -7.33 29.53 -11.27
C GLY A 423 -6.49 28.32 -10.87
N THR A 424 -5.80 27.75 -11.85
CA THR A 424 -4.76 26.72 -11.71
C THR A 424 -3.40 27.43 -11.66
N TYR A 425 -2.54 27.07 -10.70
CA TYR A 425 -1.18 27.58 -10.57
C TYR A 425 -0.18 26.56 -11.13
N SER A 426 0.75 27.01 -11.98
CA SER A 426 2.06 26.41 -12.20
C SER A 426 3.02 27.44 -12.80
N GLU A 427 4.00 27.82 -11.98
CA GLU A 427 5.46 27.73 -12.18
C GLU A 427 6.20 28.44 -13.34
N SER A 428 7.44 28.83 -12.99
CA SER A 428 8.55 29.46 -13.73
C SER A 428 8.49 31.00 -13.77
N GLY A 429 9.55 31.75 -13.49
CA GLY A 429 11.00 31.51 -13.46
C GLY A 429 11.68 32.74 -14.09
N PHE A 430 12.97 32.96 -13.80
CA PHE A 430 13.88 34.03 -14.25
C PHE A 430 13.94 35.28 -13.34
N SER A 431 15.08 35.53 -12.68
CA SER A 431 16.33 36.12 -13.19
C SER A 431 16.20 37.62 -13.45
N ASP A 432 16.72 38.42 -12.51
CA ASP A 432 17.87 39.32 -12.70
C ASP A 432 18.51 39.62 -11.33
#